data_AF-A0A972UVA8-F1
#
_entry.id   AF-A0A972UVA8-F1
#
_cell.length_a   1.000
_cell.length_b   1.000
_cell.length_c   1.000
_cell.angle_alpha   90.00
_cell.angle_beta   90.00
_cell.angle_gamma   90.00
#
_symmetry.space_group_name_H-M   'P 1'
#
loop_
_entity.id
_entity.type
_entity.pdbx_description
1 polymer ?
#
loop_
_entity_poly.entity_id
_entity_poly.type
_entity_poly.pdbx_seq_one_letter_code
_entity_poly.pdbx_strand_id
1 'polypeptide(L)'
;MGDLDGEADFTLYSSTIHAGDIGSDSEIAMKYSKAYMENLKDVDFDLYDSDVIFENSGDLTVSSKYSKFEAKNTGKMDIKSYDDKFKVALVSNVNIETKYSDFEFSSDINKVELDFYDSNFSAGNVEQCTYQGKYSELIFVSVKNLDISNSYDDKFELGKTKQVKVTESKYSDYLLKQSSSFLLDGYDDNITIEKLSDGFEGPINVNGKYIKLDIDSDNEPYQVYFNINMQRSICQQMFKSVSELKKVAILN
;
A
#
# COMPACT_ATOMS: atom_id res chain seq x y z
N MET A 1 -12.65 -33.78 5.27
CA MET A 1 -14.00 -33.84 4.68
C MET A 1 -13.82 -33.79 3.17
N GLY A 2 -14.64 -34.50 2.42
CA GLY A 2 -14.68 -34.35 0.97
C GLY A 2 -15.39 -33.05 0.59
N ASP A 3 -15.83 -32.98 -0.65
CA ASP A 3 -16.51 -31.80 -1.20
C ASP A 3 -17.88 -31.57 -0.53
N LEU A 4 -18.26 -30.30 -0.43
CA LEU A 4 -19.50 -29.81 0.16
C LEU A 4 -20.24 -28.96 -0.88
N ASP A 5 -21.33 -29.51 -1.41
CA ASP A 5 -22.18 -28.83 -2.40
C ASP A 5 -23.23 -27.92 -1.75
N GLY A 6 -23.47 -28.05 -0.44
CA GLY A 6 -24.47 -27.30 0.31
C GLY A 6 -23.85 -26.19 1.14
N GLU A 7 -24.68 -25.21 1.51
CA GLU A 7 -24.31 -24.09 2.41
C GLU A 7 -23.53 -24.58 3.63
N ALA A 8 -22.38 -23.94 3.87
CA ALA A 8 -21.46 -24.33 4.91
C ALA A 8 -21.30 -23.21 5.94
N ASP A 9 -21.85 -23.45 7.13
CA ASP A 9 -21.63 -22.65 8.32
C ASP A 9 -20.78 -23.48 9.30
N PHE A 10 -19.56 -23.02 9.52
CA PHE A 10 -18.63 -23.67 10.42
C PHE A 10 -18.31 -22.77 11.59
N THR A 11 -18.58 -23.27 12.81
CA THR A 11 -18.02 -22.70 14.03
C THR A 11 -17.02 -23.68 14.65
N LEU A 12 -15.73 -23.33 14.61
CA LEU A 12 -14.63 -24.18 15.04
C LEU A 12 -13.92 -23.60 16.27
N TYR A 13 -13.68 -24.45 17.27
CA TYR A 13 -12.94 -24.11 18.48
C TYR A 13 -11.84 -25.14 18.72
N SER A 14 -10.59 -24.70 18.84
CA SER A 14 -9.45 -25.57 19.12
C SER A 14 -9.40 -26.81 18.22
N SER A 15 -9.68 -26.60 16.94
CA SER A 15 -9.93 -27.67 15.97
C SER A 15 -9.02 -27.55 14.76
N THR A 16 -8.89 -28.66 14.03
CA THR A 16 -8.25 -28.67 12.71
C THR A 16 -9.23 -29.25 11.72
N ILE A 17 -9.53 -28.51 10.66
CA ILE A 17 -10.36 -28.96 9.56
C ILE A 17 -9.53 -29.09 8.28
N HIS A 18 -9.78 -30.18 7.57
CA HIS A 18 -9.38 -30.37 6.18
C HIS A 18 -10.67 -30.54 5.38
N ALA A 19 -10.93 -29.71 4.38
CA ALA A 19 -12.06 -29.84 3.47
C ALA A 19 -11.57 -29.74 2.02
N GLY A 20 -12.30 -30.38 1.11
CA GLY A 20 -12.09 -30.21 -0.33
C GLY A 20 -12.78 -28.92 -0.79
N ASP A 21 -13.63 -29.04 -1.80
CA ASP A 21 -14.37 -27.91 -2.33
C ASP A 21 -15.59 -27.56 -1.46
N ILE A 22 -15.84 -26.27 -1.28
CA ILE A 22 -17.08 -25.74 -0.72
C ILE A 22 -17.72 -24.87 -1.80
N GLY A 23 -18.65 -25.47 -2.54
CA GLY A 23 -19.23 -24.89 -3.75
C GLY A 23 -20.29 -23.80 -3.50
N SER A 24 -20.70 -23.63 -2.25
CA SER A 24 -21.66 -22.61 -1.80
C SER A 24 -20.96 -21.44 -1.12
N ASP A 25 -21.71 -20.35 -0.97
CA ASP A 25 -21.28 -19.28 -0.07
C ASP A 25 -21.23 -19.82 1.36
N SER A 26 -20.26 -19.33 2.14
CA SER A 26 -19.92 -19.92 3.43
C SER A 26 -19.61 -18.86 4.49
N GLU A 27 -19.93 -19.16 5.73
CA GLU A 27 -19.51 -18.40 6.90
C GLU A 27 -18.66 -19.31 7.79
N ILE A 28 -17.44 -18.89 8.11
CA ILE A 28 -16.47 -19.71 8.83
C ILE A 28 -15.91 -18.90 10.00
N ALA A 29 -16.41 -19.23 11.20
CA ALA A 29 -15.94 -18.67 12.46
C ALA A 29 -14.96 -19.64 13.14
N MET A 30 -13.76 -19.16 13.47
CA MET A 30 -12.67 -19.97 14.01
C MET A 30 -12.01 -19.30 15.22
N LYS A 31 -11.83 -20.06 16.30
CA LYS A 31 -10.96 -19.66 17.42
C LYS A 31 -9.94 -20.74 17.73
N TYR A 32 -8.66 -20.37 17.84
CA TYR A 32 -7.57 -21.29 18.18
C TYR A 32 -7.48 -22.49 17.22
N SER A 33 -7.80 -22.28 15.94
CA SER A 33 -8.07 -23.38 15.01
C SER A 33 -7.22 -23.29 13.73
N LYS A 34 -7.15 -24.38 12.99
CA LYS A 34 -6.49 -24.46 11.69
C LYS A 34 -7.45 -24.96 10.62
N ALA A 35 -7.46 -24.34 9.45
CA ALA A 35 -8.26 -24.77 8.31
C ALA A 35 -7.40 -24.91 7.05
N TYR A 36 -7.56 -26.03 6.37
CA TYR A 36 -6.98 -26.32 5.07
C TYR A 36 -8.12 -26.67 4.11
N MET A 37 -8.35 -25.84 3.11
CA MET A 37 -9.46 -25.97 2.16
C MET A 37 -8.94 -25.87 0.72
N GLU A 38 -9.63 -26.46 -0.26
CA GLU A 38 -9.22 -26.35 -1.66
C GLU A 38 -9.86 -25.13 -2.32
N ASN A 39 -11.09 -25.26 -2.81
CA ASN A 39 -11.82 -24.20 -3.48
C ASN A 39 -13.03 -23.76 -2.65
N LEU A 40 -13.18 -22.45 -2.51
CA LEU A 40 -14.32 -21.80 -1.87
C LEU A 40 -15.05 -20.97 -2.93
N LYS A 41 -16.37 -20.80 -2.79
CA LYS A 41 -17.10 -19.78 -3.54
C LYS A 41 -16.83 -18.41 -2.87
N ASP A 42 -17.85 -17.70 -2.42
CA ASP A 42 -17.68 -16.49 -1.63
C ASP A 42 -17.67 -16.89 -0.15
N VAL A 43 -16.79 -16.30 0.68
CA VAL A 43 -16.70 -16.70 2.09
C VAL A 43 -16.41 -15.52 3.01
N ASP A 44 -17.11 -15.55 4.15
CA ASP A 44 -16.91 -14.65 5.26
C ASP A 44 -16.18 -15.38 6.39
N PHE A 45 -15.00 -14.89 6.77
CA PHE A 45 -14.18 -15.43 7.86
C PHE A 45 -14.25 -14.54 9.11
N ASP A 46 -14.51 -15.13 10.28
CA ASP A 46 -14.30 -14.53 11.60
C ASP A 46 -13.24 -15.32 12.37
N LEU A 47 -12.03 -14.77 12.47
CA LEU A 47 -10.84 -15.47 12.93
C LEU A 47 -10.31 -14.87 14.24
N TYR A 48 -9.98 -15.75 15.17
CA TYR A 48 -9.24 -15.39 16.38
C TYR A 48 -8.15 -16.43 16.64
N ASP A 49 -6.89 -16.00 16.63
CA ASP A 49 -5.73 -16.87 16.88
C ASP A 49 -5.79 -18.16 16.04
N SER A 50 -5.95 -18.01 14.73
CA SER A 50 -6.21 -19.14 13.83
C SER A 50 -5.35 -19.09 12.57
N ASP A 51 -5.14 -20.26 11.94
CA ASP A 51 -4.45 -20.36 10.65
C ASP A 51 -5.43 -20.83 9.57
N VAL A 52 -5.53 -20.09 8.48
CA VAL A 52 -6.36 -20.46 7.32
C VAL A 52 -5.51 -20.52 6.07
N ILE A 53 -5.57 -21.65 5.36
CA ILE A 53 -4.92 -21.85 4.07
C ILE A 53 -5.93 -22.42 3.09
N PHE A 54 -6.07 -21.79 1.92
CA PHE A 54 -6.83 -22.35 0.80
C PHE A 54 -6.25 -22.02 -0.56
N GLU A 55 -6.69 -22.73 -1.61
CA GLU A 55 -6.24 -22.45 -2.96
C GLU A 55 -7.00 -21.28 -3.57
N ASN A 56 -8.29 -21.45 -3.82
CA ASN A 56 -9.08 -20.48 -4.58
C ASN A 56 -10.33 -20.05 -3.83
N SER A 57 -10.71 -18.79 -3.97
CA SER A 57 -12.01 -18.28 -3.58
C SER A 57 -12.56 -17.29 -4.61
N GLY A 58 -13.88 -17.09 -4.56
CA GLY A 58 -14.54 -15.87 -5.04
C GLY A 58 -14.20 -14.67 -4.15
N ASP A 59 -15.19 -13.83 -3.89
CA ASP A 59 -15.03 -12.65 -3.03
C ASP A 59 -14.91 -13.06 -1.55
N LEU A 60 -14.12 -12.30 -0.79
CA LEU A 60 -13.77 -12.61 0.60
C LEU A 60 -14.03 -11.42 1.50
N THR A 61 -14.64 -11.71 2.65
CA THR A 61 -14.65 -10.82 3.81
C THR A 61 -13.87 -11.49 4.93
N VAL A 62 -12.94 -10.77 5.57
CA VAL A 62 -12.17 -11.31 6.69
C VAL A 62 -12.20 -10.33 7.86
N SER A 63 -12.73 -10.78 9.00
CA SER A 63 -12.54 -10.15 10.30
C SER A 63 -11.58 -11.02 11.10
N SER A 64 -10.42 -10.50 11.47
CA SER A 64 -9.35 -11.31 12.07
C SER A 64 -8.64 -10.61 13.22
N LYS A 65 -8.14 -11.41 14.17
CA LYS A 65 -7.15 -11.00 15.17
C LYS A 65 -6.16 -12.14 15.43
N TYR A 66 -4.87 -11.81 15.53
CA TYR A 66 -3.81 -12.75 15.93
C TYR A 66 -3.64 -13.98 15.03
N SER A 67 -4.02 -13.89 13.76
CA SER A 67 -4.19 -15.03 12.85
C SER A 67 -3.27 -14.93 11.63
N LYS A 68 -3.17 -16.06 10.94
CA LYS A 68 -2.45 -16.19 9.68
C LYS A 68 -3.38 -16.63 8.56
N PHE A 69 -3.25 -15.99 7.41
CA PHE A 69 -4.09 -16.22 6.26
C PHE A 69 -3.24 -16.40 4.99
N GLU A 70 -3.41 -17.51 4.29
CA GLU A 70 -2.76 -17.77 3.00
C GLU A 70 -3.77 -18.20 1.94
N ALA A 71 -3.74 -17.54 0.79
CA ALA A 71 -4.58 -17.86 -0.36
C ALA A 71 -3.79 -17.78 -1.68
N LYS A 72 -4.08 -18.66 -2.64
CA LYS A 72 -3.45 -18.59 -3.96
C LYS A 72 -4.22 -17.65 -4.90
N ASN A 73 -5.54 -17.72 -4.93
CA ASN A 73 -6.35 -16.84 -5.77
C ASN A 73 -7.65 -16.44 -5.08
N THR A 74 -7.96 -15.16 -5.12
CA THR A 74 -9.18 -14.60 -4.53
C THR A 74 -9.77 -13.55 -5.47
N GLY A 75 -11.08 -13.33 -5.39
CA GLY A 75 -11.78 -12.29 -6.14
C GLY A 75 -11.44 -10.88 -5.63
N LYS A 76 -12.39 -10.27 -4.92
CA LYS A 76 -12.17 -9.07 -4.11
C LYS A 76 -11.94 -9.46 -2.66
N MET A 77 -11.21 -8.64 -1.92
CA MET A 77 -11.01 -8.82 -0.49
C MET A 77 -11.39 -7.56 0.29
N ASP A 78 -12.18 -7.74 1.35
CA ASP A 78 -12.41 -6.74 2.40
C ASP A 78 -11.87 -7.31 3.72
N ILE A 79 -10.89 -6.65 4.32
CA ILE A 79 -10.14 -7.15 5.46
C ILE A 79 -10.20 -6.16 6.62
N LYS A 80 -10.56 -6.67 7.80
CA LYS A 80 -10.41 -6.01 9.09
C LYS A 80 -9.52 -6.85 9.99
N SER A 81 -8.35 -6.35 10.35
CA SER A 81 -7.33 -7.15 11.03
C SER A 81 -6.69 -6.45 12.23
N TYR A 82 -6.18 -7.27 13.15
CA TYR A 82 -5.38 -6.84 14.29
C TYR A 82 -4.30 -7.87 14.59
N ASP A 83 -3.03 -7.48 14.42
CA ASP A 83 -1.88 -8.37 14.68
C ASP A 83 -1.93 -9.67 13.84
N ASP A 84 -2.22 -9.51 12.55
CA ASP A 84 -2.40 -10.62 11.61
C ASP A 84 -1.31 -10.66 10.52
N LYS A 85 -1.23 -11.80 9.82
CA LYS A 85 -0.36 -11.97 8.65
C LYS A 85 -1.14 -12.52 7.46
N PHE A 86 -1.06 -11.82 6.33
CA PHE A 86 -1.73 -12.20 5.08
C PHE A 86 -0.72 -12.44 3.96
N LYS A 87 -0.88 -13.56 3.26
CA LYS A 87 -0.14 -13.87 2.03
C LYS A 87 -1.12 -14.28 0.93
N VAL A 88 -1.25 -13.46 -0.11
CA VAL A 88 -2.21 -13.70 -1.21
C VAL A 88 -1.49 -13.61 -2.55
N ALA A 89 -1.52 -14.70 -3.33
CA ALA A 89 -0.77 -14.69 -4.60
C ALA A 89 -1.49 -13.91 -5.70
N LEU A 90 -2.82 -14.05 -5.84
CA LEU A 90 -3.64 -13.37 -6.84
C LEU A 90 -4.90 -12.75 -6.21
N VAL A 91 -5.13 -11.46 -6.47
CA VAL A 91 -6.35 -10.73 -6.10
C VAL A 91 -6.62 -9.59 -7.07
N SER A 92 -7.88 -9.25 -7.28
CA SER A 92 -8.26 -8.16 -8.20
C SER A 92 -8.33 -6.77 -7.54
N ASN A 93 -8.93 -6.69 -6.36
CA ASN A 93 -9.16 -5.46 -5.59
C ASN A 93 -9.11 -5.77 -4.10
N VAL A 94 -8.58 -4.84 -3.31
CA VAL A 94 -8.38 -5.03 -1.88
C VAL A 94 -8.79 -3.77 -1.11
N ASN A 95 -9.57 -3.95 -0.06
CA ASN A 95 -9.86 -2.95 0.97
C ASN A 95 -9.35 -3.48 2.32
N ILE A 96 -8.55 -2.70 3.05
CA ILE A 96 -7.93 -3.13 4.30
C ILE A 96 -8.04 -2.04 5.36
N GLU A 97 -8.64 -2.38 6.51
CA GLU A 97 -8.64 -1.60 7.75
C GLU A 97 -7.87 -2.41 8.81
N THR A 98 -6.71 -1.92 9.27
CA THR A 98 -5.80 -2.77 10.06
C THR A 98 -5.01 -2.04 11.12
N LYS A 99 -4.61 -2.79 12.16
CA LYS A 99 -3.54 -2.40 13.09
C LYS A 99 -2.54 -3.55 13.27
N TYR A 100 -1.25 -3.24 13.36
CA TYR A 100 -0.20 -4.20 13.71
C TYR A 100 -0.07 -5.40 12.76
N SER A 101 -0.45 -5.29 11.48
CA SER A 101 -0.52 -6.46 10.59
C SER A 101 0.39 -6.34 9.36
N ASP A 102 0.76 -7.49 8.81
CA ASP A 102 1.61 -7.62 7.63
C ASP A 102 0.84 -8.22 6.44
N PHE A 103 1.03 -7.65 5.24
CA PHE A 103 0.38 -8.08 4.00
C PHE A 103 1.40 -8.27 2.86
N GLU A 104 1.41 -9.45 2.25
CA GLU A 104 2.24 -9.79 1.09
C GLU A 104 1.37 -10.26 -0.08
N PHE A 105 1.31 -9.45 -1.13
CA PHE A 105 0.47 -9.66 -2.30
C PHE A 105 1.35 -9.79 -3.54
N SER A 106 1.29 -10.92 -4.25
CA SER A 106 2.22 -11.17 -5.36
C SER A 106 1.71 -10.71 -6.74
N SER A 107 0.43 -10.36 -6.88
CA SER A 107 -0.19 -10.05 -8.16
C SER A 107 -0.19 -8.58 -8.54
N ASP A 108 -0.57 -8.34 -9.78
CA ASP A 108 -1.07 -7.06 -10.22
C ASP A 108 -2.46 -6.83 -9.62
N ILE A 109 -2.70 -5.64 -9.05
CA ILE A 109 -3.94 -5.27 -8.37
C ILE A 109 -4.52 -4.01 -9.03
N ASN A 110 -5.82 -4.05 -9.36
CA ASN A 110 -6.48 -2.91 -10.00
C ASN A 110 -6.69 -1.75 -9.03
N LYS A 111 -7.16 -2.06 -7.82
CA LYS A 111 -7.50 -1.07 -6.81
C LYS A 111 -7.12 -1.56 -5.41
N VAL A 112 -6.47 -0.69 -4.65
CA VAL A 112 -6.11 -0.92 -3.25
C VAL A 112 -6.57 0.27 -2.42
N GLU A 113 -7.31 0.01 -1.34
CA GLU A 113 -7.70 0.99 -0.33
C GLU A 113 -7.14 0.56 1.04
N LEU A 114 -6.35 1.43 1.69
CA LEU A 114 -5.62 1.11 2.91
C LEU A 114 -5.91 2.14 4.01
N ASP A 115 -6.38 1.68 5.16
CA ASP A 115 -6.47 2.42 6.43
C ASP A 115 -5.64 1.71 7.51
N PHE A 116 -4.45 2.26 7.75
CA PHE A 116 -3.36 1.55 8.45
C PHE A 116 -2.97 2.23 9.77
N TYR A 117 -2.62 1.40 10.74
CA TYR A 117 -1.88 1.79 11.93
C TYR A 117 -0.78 0.76 12.17
N ASP A 118 0.49 1.18 12.11
CA ASP A 118 1.63 0.33 12.45
C ASP A 118 1.57 -1.00 11.67
N SER A 119 1.54 -0.93 10.34
CA SER A 119 1.28 -2.09 9.47
C SER A 119 2.09 -2.02 8.19
N ASN A 120 2.34 -3.18 7.56
CA ASN A 120 3.18 -3.26 6.38
C ASN A 120 2.40 -3.84 5.19
N PHE A 121 2.52 -3.21 4.02
CA PHE A 121 1.90 -3.68 2.79
C PHE A 121 2.92 -3.80 1.67
N SER A 122 3.01 -4.98 1.05
CA SER A 122 3.82 -5.20 -0.13
C SER A 122 2.99 -5.78 -1.27
N ALA A 123 3.11 -5.20 -2.46
CA ALA A 123 2.44 -5.69 -3.65
C ALA A 123 3.29 -5.59 -4.93
N GLY A 124 2.86 -6.33 -5.97
CA GLY A 124 3.40 -6.25 -7.32
C GLY A 124 3.08 -4.91 -8.01
N ASN A 125 2.36 -4.96 -9.14
CA ASN A 125 1.96 -3.75 -9.84
C ASN A 125 0.57 -3.31 -9.38
N VAL A 126 0.40 -2.03 -9.04
CA VAL A 126 -0.89 -1.47 -8.58
C VAL A 126 -1.34 -0.35 -9.52
N GLU A 127 -2.56 -0.44 -10.05
CA GLU A 127 -3.10 0.62 -10.93
C GLU A 127 -3.55 1.85 -10.13
N GLN A 128 -4.23 1.65 -9.00
CA GLN A 128 -4.73 2.71 -8.13
C GLN A 128 -4.61 2.31 -6.68
N CYS A 129 -3.96 3.15 -5.87
CA CYS A 129 -3.87 2.99 -4.43
C CYS A 129 -4.35 4.27 -3.73
N THR A 130 -5.24 4.12 -2.76
CA THR A 130 -5.55 5.18 -1.78
C THR A 130 -5.06 4.74 -0.41
N TYR A 131 -4.33 5.60 0.27
CA TYR A 131 -3.73 5.30 1.56
C TYR A 131 -4.03 6.38 2.59
N GLN A 132 -4.33 5.94 3.80
CA GLN A 132 -4.28 6.75 5.01
C GLN A 132 -3.69 5.92 6.14
N GLY A 133 -2.77 6.49 6.91
CA GLY A 133 -2.22 5.74 8.03
C GLY A 133 -1.11 6.44 8.78
N LYS A 134 -0.44 5.64 9.60
CA LYS A 134 0.74 6.05 10.37
C LYS A 134 1.58 4.87 10.81
N TYR A 135 2.87 5.11 11.04
CA TYR A 135 3.84 4.12 11.50
C TYR A 135 3.97 2.90 10.56
N SER A 136 3.70 3.07 9.28
CA SER A 136 3.49 1.97 8.33
C SER A 136 4.50 1.98 7.18
N GLU A 137 4.74 0.81 6.59
CA GLU A 137 5.59 0.66 5.40
C GLU A 137 4.80 0.16 4.19
N LEU A 138 4.92 0.85 3.05
CA LEU A 138 4.32 0.48 1.78
C LEU A 138 5.41 0.21 0.73
N ILE A 139 5.39 -0.98 0.13
CA ILE A 139 6.34 -1.40 -0.88
C ILE A 139 5.60 -1.83 -2.15
N PHE A 140 5.89 -1.17 -3.27
CA PHE A 140 5.33 -1.51 -4.58
C PHE A 140 6.41 -1.73 -5.64
N VAL A 141 6.28 -2.81 -6.42
CA VAL A 141 7.09 -2.99 -7.64
C VAL A 141 6.76 -1.88 -8.66
N SER A 142 5.48 -1.55 -8.81
CA SER A 142 5.04 -0.33 -9.47
C SER A 142 3.68 0.11 -8.95
N VAL A 143 3.42 1.41 -8.95
CA VAL A 143 2.10 1.96 -8.64
C VAL A 143 1.79 3.08 -9.61
N LYS A 144 0.75 2.97 -10.42
CA LYS A 144 0.46 4.01 -11.40
C LYS A 144 -0.02 5.28 -10.70
N ASN A 145 -1.03 5.20 -9.83
CA ASN A 145 -1.49 6.37 -9.07
C ASN A 145 -1.59 6.02 -7.58
N LEU A 146 -0.93 6.82 -6.75
CA LEU A 146 -1.00 6.76 -5.30
C LEU A 146 -1.54 8.08 -4.75
N ASP A 147 -2.71 8.05 -4.10
CA ASP A 147 -3.29 9.18 -3.38
C ASP A 147 -3.21 8.92 -1.88
N ILE A 148 -2.48 9.76 -1.17
CA ILE A 148 -2.27 9.71 0.27
C ILE A 148 -3.05 10.85 0.88
N SER A 149 -4.10 10.52 1.66
CA SER A 149 -4.89 11.55 2.35
C SER A 149 -4.17 12.06 3.61
N ASN A 150 -3.54 11.16 4.35
CA ASN A 150 -2.77 11.44 5.55
C ASN A 150 -1.67 10.39 5.75
N SER A 151 -0.48 10.85 6.12
CA SER A 151 0.66 10.01 6.47
C SER A 151 1.40 10.59 7.67
N TYR A 152 1.80 9.74 8.61
CA TYR A 152 2.55 10.14 9.80
C TYR A 152 3.59 9.07 10.14
N ASP A 153 4.87 9.43 10.02
CA ASP A 153 5.99 8.53 10.32
C ASP A 153 5.87 7.21 9.51
N ASP A 154 5.54 7.35 8.22
CA ASP A 154 5.43 6.23 7.29
C ASP A 154 6.63 6.17 6.35
N LYS A 155 6.82 4.99 5.76
CA LYS A 155 7.85 4.75 4.75
C LYS A 155 7.22 4.20 3.47
N PHE A 156 7.58 4.81 2.34
CA PHE A 156 7.09 4.42 1.01
C PHE A 156 8.28 4.04 0.12
N GLU A 157 8.34 2.78 -0.32
CA GLU A 157 9.28 2.31 -1.33
C GLU A 157 8.52 1.99 -2.63
N LEU A 158 8.59 2.90 -3.59
CA LEU A 158 7.78 2.88 -4.80
C LEU A 158 8.69 2.66 -6.01
N GLY A 159 8.44 1.60 -6.78
CA GLY A 159 9.15 1.36 -8.04
C GLY A 159 8.79 2.35 -9.15
N LYS A 160 8.21 1.88 -10.24
CA LYS A 160 7.73 2.77 -11.32
C LYS A 160 6.41 3.42 -10.93
N THR A 161 6.39 4.74 -10.91
CA THR A 161 5.23 5.51 -10.47
C THR A 161 4.83 6.58 -11.47
N LYS A 162 3.55 6.67 -11.83
CA LYS A 162 3.09 7.77 -12.69
C LYS A 162 2.76 9.00 -11.86
N GLN A 163 2.05 8.85 -10.75
CA GLN A 163 1.68 9.96 -9.89
C GLN A 163 1.65 9.55 -8.43
N VAL A 164 2.28 10.37 -7.59
CA VAL A 164 2.02 10.40 -6.15
C VAL A 164 1.42 11.75 -5.80
N LYS A 165 0.30 11.72 -5.07
CA LYS A 165 -0.35 12.91 -4.51
C LYS A 165 -0.52 12.71 -3.02
N VAL A 166 0.05 13.62 -2.24
CA VAL A 166 0.02 13.59 -0.79
C VAL A 166 -0.64 14.86 -0.27
N THR A 167 -1.76 14.69 0.42
CA THR A 167 -2.59 15.80 0.92
C THR A 167 -2.11 16.31 2.27
N GLU A 168 -1.66 15.40 3.15
CA GLU A 168 -1.03 15.74 4.42
C GLU A 168 0.01 14.67 4.76
N SER A 169 1.24 15.09 5.06
CA SER A 169 2.31 14.22 5.53
C SER A 169 3.06 14.85 6.69
N LYS A 170 3.52 14.02 7.63
CA LYS A 170 4.51 14.43 8.62
C LYS A 170 5.54 13.33 8.85
N TYR A 171 6.80 13.69 8.94
CA TYR A 171 7.90 12.79 9.34
C TYR A 171 8.04 11.55 8.47
N SER A 172 7.59 11.58 7.22
CA SER A 172 7.54 10.39 6.37
C SER A 172 8.64 10.36 5.31
N ASP A 173 9.02 9.16 4.93
CA ASP A 173 10.08 8.89 3.97
C ASP A 173 9.51 8.36 2.66
N TYR A 174 9.84 9.02 1.55
CA TYR A 174 9.38 8.67 0.21
C TYR A 174 10.58 8.32 -0.67
N LEU A 175 10.68 7.06 -1.08
CA LEU A 175 11.66 6.58 -2.04
C LEU A 175 10.95 6.17 -3.34
N LEU A 176 11.16 6.93 -4.41
CA LEU A 176 10.60 6.67 -5.73
C LEU A 176 11.73 6.27 -6.68
N LYS A 177 11.69 5.04 -7.20
CA LYS A 177 12.65 4.56 -8.20
C LYS A 177 12.50 5.28 -9.53
N GLN A 178 11.25 5.56 -9.92
CA GLN A 178 10.96 6.37 -11.09
C GLN A 178 9.62 7.09 -10.92
N SER A 179 9.54 8.39 -11.25
CA SER A 179 8.29 9.15 -11.17
C SER A 179 8.01 10.04 -12.38
N SER A 180 6.74 10.17 -12.75
CA SER A 180 6.25 11.20 -13.70
C SER A 180 5.58 12.40 -13.03
N SER A 181 5.22 12.33 -11.75
CA SER A 181 4.59 13.44 -11.02
C SER A 181 4.64 13.19 -9.52
N PHE A 182 4.92 14.25 -8.75
CA PHE A 182 4.94 14.19 -7.29
C PHE A 182 4.35 15.48 -6.71
N LEU A 183 3.30 15.35 -5.90
CA LEU A 183 2.63 16.45 -5.21
C LEU A 183 2.64 16.17 -3.71
N LEU A 184 3.13 17.10 -2.91
CA LEU A 184 3.23 16.95 -1.46
C LEU A 184 2.84 18.23 -0.72
N ASP A 185 1.99 18.10 0.30
CA ASP A 185 1.87 19.03 1.42
C ASP A 185 2.36 18.33 2.70
N GLY A 186 3.48 18.79 3.26
CA GLY A 186 4.25 18.02 4.23
C GLY A 186 4.90 18.82 5.36
N TYR A 187 5.38 18.09 6.37
CA TYR A 187 6.18 18.61 7.47
C TYR A 187 7.28 17.60 7.85
N ASP A 188 8.54 18.01 7.68
CA ASP A 188 9.70 17.22 8.05
C ASP A 188 9.78 15.86 7.33
N ASP A 189 9.35 15.84 6.07
CA ASP A 189 9.40 14.67 5.20
C ASP A 189 10.71 14.63 4.39
N ASN A 190 11.17 13.41 4.09
CA ASN A 190 12.30 13.17 3.19
C ASN A 190 11.80 12.52 1.91
N ILE A 191 12.19 13.07 0.76
CA ILE A 191 11.77 12.60 -0.56
C ILE A 191 13.01 12.37 -1.40
N THR A 192 13.11 11.17 -1.97
CA THR A 192 14.13 10.77 -2.93
C THR A 192 13.45 10.26 -4.20
N ILE A 193 13.73 10.89 -5.33
CA ILE A 193 13.31 10.44 -6.65
C ILE A 193 14.58 10.05 -7.42
N GLU A 194 14.83 8.75 -7.55
CA GLU A 194 16.06 8.22 -8.18
C GLU A 194 16.09 8.40 -9.69
N LYS A 195 14.93 8.63 -10.32
CA LYS A 195 14.85 8.91 -11.75
C LYS A 195 13.53 9.60 -12.13
N LEU A 196 13.59 10.56 -13.04
CA LEU A 196 12.41 11.07 -13.74
C LEU A 196 12.05 10.18 -14.94
N SER A 197 10.76 9.97 -15.19
CA SER A 197 10.31 9.22 -16.38
C SER A 197 10.71 9.91 -17.67
N ASP A 198 11.10 9.13 -18.68
CA ASP A 198 11.45 9.64 -20.01
C ASP A 198 10.32 10.52 -20.59
N GLY A 199 10.65 11.73 -21.07
CA GLY A 199 9.66 12.70 -21.54
C GLY A 199 8.88 13.34 -20.39
N PHE A 200 9.56 13.65 -19.28
CA PHE A 200 8.93 14.19 -18.09
C PHE A 200 8.24 15.54 -18.35
N GLU A 201 6.92 15.58 -18.16
CA GLU A 201 6.11 16.81 -18.28
C GLU A 201 5.27 17.09 -17.03
N GLY A 202 5.28 16.17 -16.05
CA GLY A 202 4.42 16.28 -14.88
C GLY A 202 4.95 17.28 -13.84
N PRO A 203 4.09 17.78 -12.96
CA PRO A 203 4.52 18.68 -11.90
C PRO A 203 5.28 17.92 -10.80
N ILE A 204 6.34 18.57 -10.30
CA ILE A 204 6.90 18.34 -8.96
C ILE A 204 6.51 19.55 -8.11
N ASN A 205 5.55 19.38 -7.21
CA ASN A 205 5.06 20.43 -6.31
C ASN A 205 5.24 19.99 -4.86
N VAL A 206 6.08 20.71 -4.13
CA VAL A 206 6.37 20.43 -2.73
C VAL A 206 6.07 21.68 -1.91
N ASN A 207 5.00 21.60 -1.14
CA ASN A 207 4.60 22.58 -0.14
C ASN A 207 4.93 22.02 1.24
N GLY A 208 5.55 22.81 2.11
CA GLY A 208 5.80 22.32 3.47
C GLY A 208 6.86 23.05 4.26
N LYS A 209 7.19 22.47 5.41
CA LYS A 209 8.28 22.93 6.29
C LYS A 209 9.25 21.79 6.54
N TYR A 210 10.55 22.11 6.59
CA TYR A 210 11.62 21.15 6.88
C TYR A 210 11.72 19.98 5.90
N ILE A 211 11.26 20.17 4.66
CA ILE A 211 11.29 19.13 3.64
C ILE A 211 12.69 18.96 3.07
N LYS A 212 13.13 17.71 2.91
CA LYS A 212 14.31 17.35 2.12
C LYS A 212 13.87 16.70 0.82
N LEU A 213 14.31 17.24 -0.32
CA LEU A 213 14.04 16.67 -1.64
C LEU A 213 15.37 16.42 -2.37
N ASP A 214 15.57 15.17 -2.77
CA ASP A 214 16.64 14.71 -3.65
C ASP A 214 16.02 14.15 -4.93
N ILE A 215 16.50 14.61 -6.09
CA ILE A 215 16.00 14.21 -7.41
C ILE A 215 17.20 14.00 -8.32
N ASP A 216 17.30 12.80 -8.88
CA ASP A 216 18.12 12.55 -10.05
C ASP A 216 17.25 12.69 -11.31
N SER A 217 17.56 13.73 -12.09
CA SER A 217 16.85 14.04 -13.32
C SER A 217 17.42 13.34 -14.55
N ASP A 218 18.58 12.67 -14.44
CA ASP A 218 19.39 12.30 -15.59
C ASP A 218 19.58 13.51 -16.56
N ASN A 219 18.97 13.45 -17.75
CA ASN A 219 18.96 14.51 -18.76
C ASN A 219 17.56 15.10 -19.01
N GLU A 220 16.56 14.71 -18.21
CA GLU A 220 15.18 15.15 -18.40
C GLU A 220 14.99 16.59 -17.89
N PRO A 221 14.48 17.53 -18.71
CA PRO A 221 14.15 18.85 -18.24
C PRO A 221 12.95 18.79 -17.29
N TYR A 222 13.02 19.51 -16.17
CA TYR A 222 11.93 19.55 -15.20
C TYR A 222 11.78 20.93 -14.57
N GLN A 223 10.58 21.20 -14.07
CA GLN A 223 10.27 22.39 -13.29
C GLN A 223 9.79 21.96 -11.90
N VAL A 224 10.38 22.54 -10.87
CA VAL A 224 9.95 22.32 -9.49
C VAL A 224 9.31 23.57 -8.92
N TYR A 225 8.13 23.40 -8.34
CA TYR A 225 7.46 24.42 -7.55
C TYR A 225 7.67 24.11 -6.08
N PHE A 226 8.47 24.92 -5.41
CA PHE A 226 8.74 24.81 -3.97
C PHE A 226 8.15 26.00 -3.23
N ASN A 227 7.23 25.72 -2.30
CA ASN A 227 6.74 26.71 -1.35
C ASN A 227 7.17 26.31 0.07
N ILE A 228 8.36 26.78 0.47
CA ILE A 228 8.93 26.46 1.78
C ILE A 228 8.80 27.66 2.71
N ASN A 229 8.08 27.47 3.82
CA ASN A 229 8.00 28.48 4.88
C ASN A 229 9.09 28.23 5.93
N MET A 230 10.31 28.71 5.68
CA MET A 230 11.42 28.62 6.65
C MET A 230 11.50 29.85 7.56
N GLN A 231 11.87 29.63 8.84
CA GLN A 231 12.41 30.72 9.66
C GLN A 231 13.73 31.24 9.04
N ARG A 232 13.87 32.56 9.08
CA ARG A 232 14.76 33.42 8.25
C ARG A 232 16.27 33.13 8.27
N SER A 233 16.79 32.20 9.07
CA SER A 233 18.23 32.05 9.36
C SER A 233 18.97 31.00 8.52
N ILE A 234 18.28 30.13 7.76
CA ILE A 234 18.92 28.98 7.07
C ILE A 234 19.06 29.18 5.54
N CYS A 235 18.43 30.21 4.96
CA CYS A 235 18.38 30.45 3.50
C CYS A 235 19.73 30.63 2.78
N GLN A 236 20.86 30.84 3.47
CA GLN A 236 22.11 31.23 2.81
C GLN A 236 22.94 30.06 2.21
N GLN A 237 22.65 28.80 2.54
CA GLN A 237 23.48 27.67 2.07
C GLN A 237 22.92 26.93 0.84
N MET A 238 21.60 26.91 0.62
CA MET A 238 21.00 26.15 -0.50
C MET A 238 21.19 26.79 -1.88
N PHE A 239 21.48 28.10 -1.98
CA PHE A 239 21.67 28.76 -3.28
C PHE A 239 23.07 28.61 -3.88
N LYS A 240 23.99 27.86 -3.24
CA LYS A 240 25.34 27.64 -3.80
C LYS A 240 25.39 26.70 -5.01
N SER A 241 24.35 25.89 -5.28
CA SER A 241 24.27 25.06 -6.49
C SER A 241 23.54 25.72 -7.66
N VAL A 242 22.86 26.87 -7.44
CA VAL A 242 22.11 27.57 -8.51
C VAL A 242 23.02 28.20 -9.56
N SER A 243 24.33 28.35 -9.30
CA SER A 243 25.30 28.77 -10.33
C SER A 243 25.48 27.76 -11.48
N GLU A 244 24.94 26.54 -11.36
CA GLU A 244 24.96 25.52 -12.42
C GLU A 244 23.67 25.47 -13.25
N LEU A 245 22.59 26.15 -12.83
CA LEU A 245 21.37 26.35 -13.62
C LEU A 245 21.57 27.44 -14.69
N LYS A 246 22.38 27.15 -15.71
CA LYS A 246 22.43 27.94 -16.93
C LYS A 246 21.23 27.59 -17.83
N LYS A 247 20.30 28.55 -17.94
CA LYS A 247 19.08 28.61 -18.80
C LYS A 247 17.97 27.74 -18.22
N VAL A 248 16.82 28.25 -17.76
CA VAL A 248 15.93 29.23 -18.40
C VAL A 248 15.19 29.98 -17.29
N ALA A 249 15.28 31.32 -17.28
CA ALA A 249 14.34 32.18 -16.58
C ALA A 249 13.54 32.92 -17.66
N ILE A 250 12.25 32.62 -17.77
CA ILE A 250 11.28 33.57 -18.30
C ILE A 250 10.25 33.75 -17.19
N LEU A 251 10.39 34.86 -16.47
CA LEU A 251 9.36 35.40 -15.59
C LEU A 251 8.41 36.20 -16.47
N ASN A 252 7.12 35.87 -16.40
CA ASN A 252 6.01 36.81 -16.61
C ASN A 252 5.11 36.74 -15.39
#